data_AF-A0A7X5FA45-F1
#
_entry.id   AF-A0A7X5FA45-F1
#
_cell.length_a   1.000
_cell.length_b   1.000
_cell.length_c   1.000
_cell.angle_alpha   90.00
_cell.angle_beta   90.00
_cell.angle_gamma   90.00
#
_symmetry.space_group_name_H-M   'P 1'
#
loop_
_entity.id
_entity.type
_entity.pdbx_description
1 polymer ?
#
loop_
_entity_poly.entity_id
_entity_poly.type
_entity_poly.pdbx_seq_one_letter_code
_entity_poly.pdbx_strand_id
1 'polypeptide(L)'
;MNPSKLADDILKKIKEEHIEPRSKYYFYAKNILFWGLFAAAIILGAISFAIVLYASFNTDFAIGQFVETEELLEQWLTLLPLLWMLFIGIAVGVGIVGLKHTKRGYRIALLTLVGSNVLASVVLGTGLYAAGGAEVIEETLEEKVSFYEGMREKHQKFWGNPSEKGRLSGRVISVDEENQLMTLEGPYGKSWEVPFGENTPMKTAPEVGQIMKMKGQAKDDKHFEPEQFERALIQEHIQKRIEDRFRERPELRAQVESRLSPETRAQLEAAKNAGERPSPELRTKIKNEIESQTTNGERGKVRDRMLENRPPILDGERQMMRRPIRQPNTP
;
A
#
# COMPACT_ATOMS: atom_id res chain seq x y z
N MET A 1 -26.97 29.31 50.39
CA MET A 1 -25.51 29.15 50.55
C MET A 1 -24.94 30.54 50.77
N ASN A 2 -24.23 30.78 51.87
CA ASN A 2 -23.81 32.14 52.26
C ASN A 2 -22.56 32.53 51.43
N PRO A 3 -22.60 33.58 50.59
CA PRO A 3 -21.51 33.89 49.66
C PRO A 3 -20.17 34.21 50.35
N SER A 4 -20.19 34.67 51.60
CA SER A 4 -18.96 34.94 52.38
C SER A 4 -18.17 33.67 52.71
N LYS A 5 -18.86 32.58 53.12
CA LYS A 5 -18.21 31.30 53.41
C LYS A 5 -17.50 30.70 52.18
N LEU A 6 -18.09 30.85 51.00
CA LEU A 6 -17.49 30.37 49.75
C LEU A 6 -16.22 31.15 49.40
N ALA A 7 -16.24 32.48 49.59
CA ALA A 7 -15.09 33.34 49.33
C ALA A 7 -13.91 33.02 50.27
N ASP A 8 -14.20 32.81 51.56
CA ASP A 8 -13.20 32.44 52.56
C ASP A 8 -12.59 31.06 52.28
N ASP A 9 -13.41 30.07 51.90
CA ASP A 9 -12.92 28.73 51.51
C ASP A 9 -12.04 28.78 50.26
N ILE A 10 -12.38 29.60 49.26
CA ILE A 10 -11.56 29.80 48.06
C ILE A 10 -10.21 30.46 48.42
N LEU A 11 -10.24 31.51 49.25
CA LEU A 11 -9.02 32.21 49.70
C LEU A 11 -8.10 31.30 50.51
N LYS A 12 -8.68 30.49 51.40
CA LYS A 12 -7.94 29.50 52.19
C LYS A 12 -7.28 28.47 51.28
N LYS A 13 -8.00 27.97 50.28
CA LYS A 13 -7.49 26.99 49.31
C LYS A 13 -6.38 27.57 48.41
N ILE A 14 -6.50 28.82 47.96
CA ILE A 14 -5.46 29.50 47.18
C ILE A 14 -4.15 29.64 48.00
N LYS A 15 -4.27 29.95 49.31
CA LYS A 15 -3.13 30.05 50.22
C LYS A 15 -2.50 28.69 50.54
N GLU A 16 -3.30 27.67 50.79
CA GLU A 16 -2.84 26.30 51.10
C GLU A 16 -2.21 25.62 49.87
N GLU A 17 -2.76 25.82 48.67
CA GLU A 17 -2.26 25.21 47.43
C GLU A 17 -1.21 26.07 46.70
N HIS A 18 -0.80 27.22 47.25
CA HIS A 18 0.17 28.15 46.64
C HIS A 18 -0.14 28.46 45.16
N ILE A 19 -1.40 28.77 44.84
CA ILE A 19 -1.82 28.98 43.46
C ILE A 19 -1.31 30.34 42.96
N GLU A 20 -0.26 30.29 42.13
CA GLU A 20 0.30 31.49 41.51
C GLU A 20 -0.36 31.84 40.16
N PRO A 21 -0.58 33.14 39.87
CA PRO A 21 -1.09 33.58 38.59
C PRO A 21 -0.05 33.32 37.48
N ARG A 22 -0.32 32.35 36.61
CA ARG A 22 0.49 32.10 35.41
C ARG A 22 0.02 32.92 34.21
N SER A 23 0.95 33.24 33.32
CA SER A 23 0.66 34.00 32.11
C SER A 23 -0.36 33.29 31.21
N LYS A 24 -1.19 34.06 30.48
CA LYS A 24 -2.17 33.50 29.53
C LYS A 24 -1.49 32.70 28.41
N TYR A 25 -0.29 33.10 28.00
CA TYR A 25 0.50 32.43 26.95
C TYR A 25 0.89 31.00 27.31
N TYR A 26 1.16 30.72 28.60
CA TYR A 26 1.44 29.37 29.06
C TYR A 26 0.30 28.40 28.75
N PHE A 27 -0.95 28.85 28.95
CA PHE A 27 -2.13 28.05 28.66
C PHE A 27 -2.37 27.89 27.14
N TYR A 28 -2.14 28.94 26.35
CA TYR A 28 -2.23 28.84 24.89
C TYR A 28 -1.18 27.87 24.31
N ALA A 29 0.08 27.97 24.75
CA ALA A 29 1.15 27.09 24.30
C ALA A 29 0.84 25.62 24.61
N LYS A 30 0.38 25.31 25.83
CA LYS A 30 -0.04 23.95 26.19
C LYS A 30 -1.17 23.42 25.32
N ASN A 31 -2.17 24.24 25.02
CA ASN A 31 -3.30 23.82 24.20
C ASN A 31 -2.87 23.60 22.74
N ILE A 32 -2.08 24.50 22.16
CA ILE A 32 -1.55 24.35 20.79
C ILE A 32 -0.68 23.10 20.71
N LEU A 33 0.22 22.87 21.68
CA LEU A 33 1.07 21.70 21.73
C LEU A 33 0.24 20.41 21.80
N PHE A 34 -0.80 20.38 22.63
CA PHE A 34 -1.69 19.23 22.76
C PHE A 34 -2.40 18.90 21.43
N TRP A 35 -3.06 19.87 20.80
CA TRP A 35 -3.77 19.64 19.53
C TRP A 35 -2.81 19.37 18.38
N GLY A 36 -1.61 19.97 18.40
CA GLY A 36 -0.55 19.71 17.42
C GLY A 36 -0.05 18.27 17.51
N LEU A 37 0.25 17.78 18.72
CA LEU A 37 0.65 16.38 18.93
C LEU A 37 -0.48 15.40 18.56
N PHE A 38 -1.73 15.75 18.88
CA PHE A 38 -2.88 14.94 18.51
C PHE A 38 -3.04 14.83 16.98
N ALA A 39 -2.94 15.95 16.27
CA ALA A 39 -3.00 15.98 14.80
C ALA A 39 -1.81 15.25 14.17
N ALA A 40 -0.59 15.45 14.69
CA ALA A 40 0.59 14.74 14.23
C ALA A 40 0.45 13.22 14.40
N ALA A 41 -0.11 12.76 15.52
CA ALA A 41 -0.39 11.35 15.75
C ALA A 41 -1.38 10.78 14.73
N ILE A 42 -2.42 11.54 14.34
CA ILE A 42 -3.36 11.12 13.29
C ILE A 42 -2.64 10.98 11.94
N ILE A 43 -1.80 11.95 11.57
CA ILE A 43 -1.08 11.92 10.29
C ILE A 43 -0.11 10.73 10.24
N LEU A 44 0.69 10.54 11.29
CA LEU A 44 1.61 9.41 11.39
C LEU A 44 0.88 8.06 11.41
N GLY A 45 -0.25 7.98 12.13
CA GLY A 45 -1.11 6.81 12.14
C GLY A 45 -1.70 6.51 10.76
N ALA A 46 -2.14 7.54 10.03
CA ALA A 46 -2.67 7.39 8.68
C ALA A 46 -1.59 6.90 7.69
N ILE A 47 -0.38 7.46 7.75
CA ILE A 47 0.76 7.02 6.91
C ILE A 47 1.09 5.56 7.21
N SER A 48 1.25 5.22 8.50
CA SER A 48 1.58 3.85 8.90
C SER A 48 0.49 2.86 8.47
N PHE A 49 -0.78 3.21 8.67
CA PHE A 49 -1.90 2.36 8.24
C PHE A 49 -1.95 2.20 6.71
N ALA A 50 -1.68 3.26 5.95
CA ALA A 50 -1.62 3.18 4.48
C ALA A 50 -0.51 2.24 4.01
N ILE A 51 0.67 2.27 4.64
CA ILE A 51 1.78 1.35 4.37
C ILE A 51 1.38 -0.09 4.72
N VAL A 52 0.70 -0.32 5.85
CA VAL A 52 0.20 -1.65 6.22
C VAL A 52 -0.79 -2.18 5.18
N LEU A 53 -1.73 -1.36 4.71
CA LEU A 53 -2.65 -1.76 3.63
C LEU A 53 -1.89 -2.07 2.35
N TYR A 54 -0.93 -1.24 1.96
CA TYR A 54 -0.09 -1.47 0.79
C TYR A 54 0.67 -2.79 0.90
N ALA A 55 1.34 -3.03 2.02
CA ALA A 55 2.04 -4.27 2.29
C ALA A 55 1.10 -5.49 2.28
N SER A 56 -0.11 -5.36 2.81
CA SER A 56 -1.06 -6.47 2.92
C SER A 56 -1.72 -6.84 1.59
N PHE A 57 -1.97 -5.85 0.72
CA PHE A 57 -2.70 -6.06 -0.53
C PHE A 57 -1.81 -6.16 -1.76
N ASN A 58 -0.63 -5.55 -1.77
CA ASN A 58 0.25 -5.52 -2.94
C ASN A 58 1.47 -6.43 -2.81
N THR A 59 1.80 -6.85 -1.59
CA THR A 59 2.87 -7.79 -1.31
C THR A 59 2.19 -9.04 -0.77
N ASP A 60 2.52 -10.24 -1.26
CA ASP A 60 2.02 -11.50 -0.66
C ASP A 60 2.74 -11.74 0.69
N PHE A 61 2.50 -10.82 1.63
CA PHE A 61 3.29 -10.62 2.84
C PHE A 61 2.76 -11.53 3.94
N ALA A 62 3.22 -12.77 3.95
CA ALA A 62 3.03 -13.64 5.10
C ALA A 62 4.00 -13.18 6.22
N ILE A 63 3.48 -12.46 7.21
CA ILE A 63 4.21 -11.92 8.38
C ILE A 63 5.09 -12.99 9.08
N GLY A 64 4.73 -14.27 8.98
CA GLY A 64 5.49 -15.39 9.57
C GLY A 64 6.83 -15.73 8.90
N GLN A 65 7.18 -15.13 7.76
CA GLN A 65 8.38 -15.54 6.99
C GLN A 65 9.60 -14.60 7.17
N PHE A 66 9.49 -13.58 8.03
CA PHE A 66 10.54 -12.57 8.31
C PHE A 66 11.42 -12.86 9.52
N VAL A 67 11.28 -14.04 10.14
CA VAL A 67 12.10 -14.40 11.31
C VAL A 67 13.48 -14.96 10.91
N GLU A 68 13.73 -15.15 9.61
CA GLU A 68 14.95 -15.79 9.09
C GLU A 68 15.94 -14.84 8.41
N THR A 69 15.87 -13.53 8.66
CA THR A 69 16.83 -12.56 8.10
C THR A 69 17.66 -11.86 9.16
N GLU A 70 18.96 -11.76 8.90
CA GLU A 70 20.03 -11.26 9.78
C GLU A 70 20.12 -9.72 9.82
N GLU A 71 19.33 -9.00 9.00
CA GLU A 71 19.44 -7.55 8.90
C GLU A 71 18.52 -6.81 9.89
N LEU A 72 19.15 -6.09 10.83
CA LEU A 72 18.51 -5.30 11.89
C LEU A 72 17.38 -4.39 11.37
N LEU A 73 17.49 -3.85 10.15
CA LEU A 73 16.51 -2.93 9.59
C LEU A 73 15.23 -3.64 9.11
N GLU A 74 15.32 -4.90 8.68
CA GLU A 74 14.15 -5.71 8.32
C GLU A 74 13.31 -6.05 9.55
N GLN A 75 13.97 -6.28 10.69
CA GLN A 75 13.29 -6.34 11.98
C GLN A 75 12.53 -5.04 12.24
N TRP A 76 13.13 -3.86 12.03
CA TRP A 76 12.46 -2.57 12.25
C TRP A 76 11.23 -2.32 11.36
N LEU A 77 11.22 -2.74 10.08
CA LEU A 77 10.01 -2.67 9.26
C LEU A 77 8.92 -3.65 9.74
N THR A 78 9.31 -4.79 10.28
CA THR A 78 8.35 -5.70 10.92
C THR A 78 7.75 -5.07 12.19
N LEU A 79 8.48 -4.14 12.81
CA LEU A 79 7.99 -3.31 13.91
C LEU A 79 7.14 -2.12 13.45
N LEU A 80 6.92 -1.84 12.15
CA LEU A 80 6.10 -0.69 11.71
C LEU A 80 4.68 -0.70 12.33
N PRO A 81 3.97 -1.84 12.40
CA PRO A 81 2.70 -1.94 13.14
C PRO A 81 2.85 -1.66 14.64
N LEU A 82 3.99 -2.03 15.23
CA LEU A 82 4.31 -1.72 16.63
C LEU A 82 4.70 -0.24 16.82
N LEU A 83 5.28 0.40 15.82
CA LEU A 83 5.57 1.85 15.79
C LEU A 83 4.26 2.64 15.76
N TRP A 84 3.25 2.19 15.01
CA TRP A 84 1.90 2.75 15.08
C TRP A 84 1.29 2.62 16.49
N MET A 85 1.44 1.45 17.13
CA MET A 85 1.01 1.24 18.51
C MET A 85 1.76 2.15 19.50
N LEU A 86 3.06 2.40 19.28
CA LEU A 86 3.84 3.36 20.05
C LEU A 86 3.29 4.78 19.90
N PHE A 87 2.98 5.22 18.67
CA PHE A 87 2.39 6.54 18.44
C PHE A 87 1.01 6.69 19.06
N ILE A 88 0.17 5.65 19.02
CA ILE A 88 -1.09 5.62 19.76
C ILE A 88 -0.81 5.74 21.26
N GLY A 89 0.16 5.00 21.80
CA GLY A 89 0.54 5.06 23.21
C GLY A 89 0.99 6.45 23.65
N ILE A 90 1.81 7.12 22.83
CA ILE A 90 2.23 8.51 23.06
C ILE A 90 1.03 9.45 23.01
N ALA A 91 0.15 9.31 22.01
CA ALA A 91 -1.06 10.12 21.88
C ALA A 91 -2.02 9.92 23.07
N VAL A 92 -2.15 8.69 23.58
CA VAL A 92 -2.91 8.37 24.79
C VAL A 92 -2.28 9.03 26.01
N GLY A 93 -0.96 8.93 26.18
CA GLY A 93 -0.23 9.54 27.29
C GLY A 93 -0.37 11.06 27.31
N VAL A 94 -0.20 11.70 26.15
CA VAL A 94 -0.45 13.14 25.96
C VAL A 94 -1.92 13.46 26.21
N GLY A 95 -2.84 12.60 25.77
CA GLY A 95 -4.27 12.61 26.08
C GLY A 95 -4.55 12.71 27.58
N ILE A 96 -4.01 11.79 28.36
CA ILE A 96 -4.20 11.73 29.82
C ILE A 96 -3.66 12.99 30.50
N VAL A 97 -2.45 13.44 30.13
CA VAL A 97 -1.86 14.67 30.70
C VAL A 97 -2.65 15.90 30.28
N GLY A 98 -3.08 15.98 29.03
CA GLY A 98 -3.84 17.09 28.47
C GLY A 98 -5.24 17.21 29.06
N LEU A 99 -5.96 16.10 29.24
CA LEU A 99 -7.29 16.08 29.86
C LEU A 99 -7.27 16.63 31.29
N LYS A 100 -6.20 16.37 32.06
CA LYS A 100 -6.00 16.93 33.41
C LYS A 100 -5.76 18.44 33.42
N HIS A 101 -5.25 19.03 32.34
CA HIS A 101 -4.81 20.43 32.30
C HIS A 101 -5.66 21.35 31.41
N THR A 102 -6.67 20.81 30.72
CA THR A 102 -7.47 21.58 29.75
C THR A 102 -8.86 21.86 30.29
N LYS A 103 -9.31 23.12 30.24
CA LYS A 103 -10.59 23.61 30.83
C LYS A 103 -11.84 22.83 30.41
N ARG A 104 -11.84 22.18 29.24
CA ARG A 104 -12.95 21.36 28.72
C ARG A 104 -12.63 19.86 28.67
N GLY A 105 -11.41 19.47 29.05
CA GLY A 105 -10.93 18.08 28.97
C GLY A 105 -11.79 17.11 29.77
N TYR A 106 -12.27 17.52 30.95
CA TYR A 106 -13.14 16.68 31.80
C TYR A 106 -14.40 16.14 31.11
N ARG A 107 -14.91 16.81 30.06
CA ARG A 107 -16.12 16.35 29.35
C ARG A 107 -15.85 15.26 28.31
N ILE A 108 -14.61 15.10 27.88
CA ILE A 108 -14.25 14.16 26.81
C ILE A 108 -13.69 12.90 27.47
N ALA A 109 -14.38 11.78 27.30
CA ALA A 109 -13.87 10.50 27.77
C ALA A 109 -12.57 10.16 27.02
N LEU A 110 -11.58 9.64 27.75
CA LEU A 110 -10.31 9.19 27.15
C LEU A 110 -10.56 8.21 25.99
N LEU A 111 -11.55 7.33 26.15
CA LEU A 111 -11.95 6.37 25.12
C LEU A 111 -12.41 7.04 23.83
N THR A 112 -13.12 8.17 23.91
CA THR A 112 -13.56 8.93 22.74
C THR A 112 -12.37 9.59 22.03
N LEU A 113 -11.40 10.09 22.78
CA LEU A 113 -10.21 10.73 22.22
C LEU A 113 -9.32 9.70 21.49
N VAL A 114 -9.07 8.56 22.12
CA VAL A 114 -8.30 7.46 21.50
C VAL A 114 -9.07 6.87 20.32
N GLY A 115 -10.37 6.57 20.50
CA GLY A 115 -11.20 6.00 19.45
C GLY A 115 -11.31 6.91 18.23
N SER A 116 -11.47 8.22 18.42
CA SER A 116 -11.50 9.17 17.29
C SER A 116 -10.15 9.30 16.60
N ASN A 117 -9.04 9.23 17.32
CA ASN A 117 -7.69 9.24 16.73
C ASN A 117 -7.45 8.00 15.86
N VAL A 118 -7.76 6.82 16.39
CA VAL A 118 -7.62 5.55 15.65
C VAL A 118 -8.54 5.55 14.43
N LEU A 119 -9.81 5.92 14.60
CA LEU A 119 -10.78 5.98 13.51
C LEU A 119 -10.34 6.98 12.42
N ALA A 120 -9.91 8.18 12.80
CA ALA A 120 -9.42 9.18 11.86
C ALA A 120 -8.17 8.68 11.11
N SER A 121 -7.23 8.04 11.81
CA SER A 121 -6.02 7.46 11.21
C SER A 121 -6.37 6.37 10.19
N VAL A 122 -7.30 5.47 10.52
CA VAL A 122 -7.75 4.41 9.62
C VAL A 122 -8.45 4.99 8.38
N VAL A 123 -9.38 5.93 8.57
CA VAL A 123 -10.10 6.56 7.45
C VAL A 123 -9.14 7.31 6.54
N LEU A 124 -8.25 8.14 7.10
CA LEU A 124 -7.27 8.90 6.33
C LEU A 124 -6.24 7.98 5.67
N GLY A 125 -5.76 6.95 6.36
CA GLY A 125 -4.81 5.98 5.82
C GLY A 125 -5.41 5.16 4.68
N THR A 126 -6.67 4.75 4.81
CA THR A 126 -7.41 4.08 3.72
C THR A 126 -7.55 5.02 2.52
N GLY A 127 -7.92 6.29 2.75
CA GLY A 127 -8.00 7.30 1.70
C GLY A 127 -6.65 7.55 1.02
N LEU A 128 -5.57 7.62 1.80
CA LEU A 128 -4.20 7.80 1.31
C LEU A 128 -3.76 6.60 0.46
N TYR A 129 -4.02 5.37 0.93
CA TYR A 129 -3.78 4.14 0.18
C TYR A 129 -4.57 4.13 -1.15
N ALA A 130 -5.87 4.40 -1.10
CA ALA A 130 -6.74 4.42 -2.28
C ALA A 130 -6.31 5.50 -3.30
N ALA A 131 -5.71 6.60 -2.83
CA ALA A 131 -5.16 7.65 -3.67
C ALA A 131 -3.77 7.35 -4.23
N GLY A 132 -3.18 6.18 -3.95
CA GLY A 132 -1.82 5.81 -4.35
C GLY A 132 -0.72 6.49 -3.53
N GLY A 133 -1.07 7.20 -2.45
CA GLY A 133 -0.10 7.91 -1.62
C GLY A 133 0.89 6.98 -0.92
N ALA A 134 0.50 5.73 -0.63
CA ALA A 134 1.40 4.73 -0.08
C ALA A 134 2.56 4.40 -1.04
N GLU A 135 2.31 4.28 -2.34
CA GLU A 135 3.33 4.02 -3.36
C GLU A 135 4.30 5.19 -3.49
N VAL A 136 3.79 6.43 -3.49
CA VAL A 136 4.63 7.63 -3.53
C VAL A 136 5.53 7.74 -2.30
N ILE A 137 5.00 7.42 -1.11
CA ILE A 137 5.78 7.43 0.13
C ILE A 137 6.87 6.36 0.05
N GLU A 138 6.53 5.16 -0.43
CA GLU A 138 7.47 4.06 -0.62
C GLU A 138 8.62 4.44 -1.56
N GLU A 139 8.31 4.97 -2.74
CA GLU A 139 9.31 5.44 -3.72
C GLU A 139 10.16 6.57 -3.15
N THR A 140 9.56 7.50 -2.41
CA THR A 140 10.30 8.61 -1.79
C THR A 140 11.25 8.11 -0.69
N LEU A 141 10.84 7.10 0.07
CA LEU A 141 11.69 6.47 1.08
C LEU A 141 12.86 5.74 0.41
N GLU A 142 12.59 4.96 -0.64
CA GLU A 142 13.61 4.26 -1.44
C GLU A 142 14.63 5.24 -2.05
N GLU A 143 14.17 6.38 -2.58
CA GLU A 143 15.07 7.37 -3.20
C GLU A 143 15.90 8.15 -2.16
N LYS A 144 15.30 8.54 -1.03
CA LYS A 144 15.93 9.49 -0.09
C LYS A 144 16.64 8.84 1.07
N VAL A 145 16.29 7.60 1.40
CA VAL A 145 16.83 6.89 2.55
C VAL A 145 17.75 5.81 2.00
N SER A 146 19.06 6.10 1.94
CA SER A 146 20.07 5.24 1.31
C SER A 146 20.18 3.83 1.91
N PHE A 147 19.57 3.58 3.06
CA PHE A 147 19.51 2.29 3.75
C PHE A 147 18.13 1.64 3.68
N TYR A 148 17.17 2.24 2.97
CA TYR A 148 15.83 1.70 2.79
C TYR A 148 15.73 1.01 1.43
N GLU A 149 15.64 -0.31 1.45
CA GLU A 149 15.27 -1.07 0.25
C GLU A 149 13.75 -1.10 0.13
N GLY A 150 13.24 -0.65 -1.02
CA GLY A 150 11.82 -0.62 -1.29
C GLY A 150 11.19 -1.99 -1.16
N MET A 151 9.93 -2.04 -0.73
CA MET A 151 9.17 -3.28 -0.50
C MET A 151 9.15 -4.20 -1.74
N ARG A 152 9.20 -3.60 -2.94
CA ARG A 152 9.27 -4.33 -4.21
C ARG A 152 10.61 -5.03 -4.40
N GLU A 153 11.71 -4.36 -4.09
CA GLU A 153 13.05 -4.95 -4.19
C GLU A 153 13.21 -6.07 -3.16
N LYS A 154 12.71 -5.87 -1.94
CA LYS A 154 12.69 -6.93 -0.91
C LYS A 154 11.89 -8.14 -1.35
N HIS A 155 10.71 -7.93 -1.94
CA HIS A 155 9.90 -9.01 -2.50
C HIS A 155 10.67 -9.75 -3.60
N GLN A 156 11.33 -9.01 -4.50
CA GLN A 156 12.16 -9.59 -5.56
C GLN A 156 13.34 -10.39 -5.02
N LYS A 157 14.05 -9.91 -4.00
CA LYS A 157 15.14 -10.67 -3.35
C LYS A 157 14.60 -11.93 -2.67
N PHE A 158 13.50 -11.80 -1.94
CA PHE A 158 12.89 -12.89 -1.21
C PHE A 158 12.42 -14.03 -2.13
N TRP A 159 11.84 -13.69 -3.28
CA TRP A 159 11.39 -14.66 -4.28
C TRP A 159 12.37 -14.87 -5.46
N GLY A 160 13.55 -14.26 -5.40
CA GLY A 160 14.59 -14.31 -6.43
C GLY A 160 15.82 -15.11 -6.01
N ASN A 161 15.78 -15.78 -4.87
CA ASN A 161 16.87 -16.57 -4.30
C ASN A 161 16.54 -18.09 -4.29
N PRO A 162 16.49 -18.74 -5.46
CA PRO A 162 16.17 -20.17 -5.56
C PRO A 162 17.28 -21.07 -4.99
N SER A 163 18.54 -20.65 -5.04
CA SER A 163 19.69 -21.46 -4.60
C SER A 163 19.86 -21.52 -3.07
N GLU A 164 19.55 -20.44 -2.34
CA GLU A 164 19.75 -20.38 -0.89
C GLU A 164 18.49 -20.72 -0.09
N LYS A 165 17.32 -20.23 -0.54
CA LYS A 165 16.06 -20.32 0.20
C LYS A 165 15.00 -21.16 -0.49
N GLY A 166 15.32 -21.72 -1.66
CA GLY A 166 14.42 -22.60 -2.39
C GLY A 166 13.15 -21.89 -2.89
N ARG A 167 13.20 -20.59 -3.17
CA ARG A 167 12.03 -19.79 -3.58
C ARG A 167 12.26 -19.18 -4.95
N LEU A 168 11.26 -19.33 -5.82
CA LEU A 168 11.28 -18.77 -7.16
C LEU A 168 9.94 -18.10 -7.45
N SER A 169 9.97 -16.84 -7.87
CA SER A 169 8.84 -16.15 -8.49
C SER A 169 9.26 -15.71 -9.88
N GLY A 170 8.42 -15.94 -10.87
CA GLY A 170 8.73 -15.55 -12.24
C GLY A 170 7.50 -15.53 -13.13
N ARG A 171 7.67 -14.93 -14.30
CA ARG A 171 6.65 -14.95 -15.35
C ARG A 171 6.93 -16.12 -16.29
N VAL A 172 5.91 -16.92 -16.60
CA VAL A 172 6.01 -17.96 -17.63
C VAL A 172 6.24 -17.29 -18.97
N ILE A 173 7.38 -17.56 -19.62
CA ILE A 173 7.71 -16.99 -20.95
C ILE A 173 7.47 -18.00 -22.08
N SER A 174 7.61 -19.29 -21.79
CA SER A 174 7.36 -20.38 -22.74
C SER A 174 6.96 -21.65 -21.99
N VAL A 175 6.15 -22.47 -22.64
CA VAL A 175 5.73 -23.79 -22.16
C VAL A 175 5.97 -24.79 -23.27
N ASP A 176 6.75 -25.82 -22.98
CA ASP A 176 6.95 -26.99 -23.82
C ASP A 176 6.11 -28.14 -23.25
N GLU A 177 4.97 -28.40 -23.89
CA GLU A 177 4.04 -29.44 -23.47
C GLU A 177 4.56 -30.86 -23.76
N GLU A 178 5.42 -31.03 -24.77
CA GLU A 178 5.97 -32.34 -25.13
C GLU A 178 6.97 -32.82 -24.09
N ASN A 179 7.85 -31.93 -23.65
CA ASN A 179 8.86 -32.23 -22.63
C ASN A 179 8.39 -31.97 -21.20
N GLN A 180 7.17 -31.43 -21.04
CA GLN A 180 6.58 -31.00 -19.76
C GLN A 180 7.50 -30.02 -18.99
N LEU A 181 8.12 -29.09 -19.71
CA LEU A 181 9.00 -28.07 -19.16
C LEU A 181 8.43 -26.68 -19.44
N MET A 182 8.48 -25.80 -18.44
CA MET A 182 8.18 -24.39 -18.63
C MET A 182 9.41 -23.55 -18.33
N THR A 183 9.54 -22.43 -19.05
CA THR A 183 10.58 -21.45 -18.78
C THR A 183 9.96 -20.25 -18.08
N LEU A 184 10.53 -19.90 -16.94
CA LEU A 184 10.14 -18.76 -16.11
C LEU A 184 11.22 -17.69 -16.17
N GLU A 185 10.83 -16.45 -16.44
CA GLU A 185 11.67 -15.29 -16.22
C GLU A 185 11.53 -14.83 -14.77
N GLY A 186 12.57 -15.08 -13.96
CA GLY A 186 12.67 -14.65 -12.57
C GLY A 186 13.12 -13.19 -12.43
N PRO A 187 13.35 -12.71 -11.21
CA PRO A 187 13.84 -11.35 -10.97
C PRO A 187 15.21 -11.15 -11.62
N TYR A 188 15.49 -9.92 -12.07
CA TYR A 188 16.74 -9.55 -12.75
C TYR A 188 16.98 -10.22 -14.12
N GLY A 189 15.92 -10.77 -14.75
CA GLY A 189 16.00 -11.33 -16.11
C GLY A 189 16.62 -12.73 -16.18
N LYS A 190 16.84 -13.40 -15.04
CA LYS A 190 17.34 -14.77 -15.01
C LYS A 190 16.22 -15.75 -15.38
N SER A 191 16.47 -16.61 -16.36
CA SER A 191 15.50 -17.61 -16.80
C SER A 191 15.72 -18.97 -16.10
N TRP A 192 14.63 -19.62 -15.73
CA TRP A 192 14.61 -20.90 -15.03
C TRP A 192 13.70 -21.90 -15.75
N GLU A 193 14.19 -23.11 -15.94
CA GLU A 193 13.45 -24.26 -16.44
C GLU A 193 12.84 -25.02 -15.27
N VAL A 194 11.53 -25.21 -15.32
CA VAL A 194 10.76 -25.84 -14.26
C VAL A 194 9.88 -26.92 -14.85
N PRO A 195 9.98 -28.17 -14.36
CA PRO A 195 9.11 -29.24 -14.81
C PRO A 195 7.69 -29.07 -14.29
N PHE A 196 6.73 -29.52 -15.09
CA PHE A 196 5.33 -29.68 -14.69
C PHE A 196 4.81 -31.07 -15.13
N GLY A 197 3.58 -31.45 -14.77
CA GLY A 197 3.00 -32.75 -15.13
C GLY A 197 2.73 -33.66 -13.93
N GLU A 198 2.45 -34.94 -14.19
CA GLU A 198 1.91 -35.88 -13.19
C GLU A 198 2.82 -36.08 -11.97
N ASN A 199 4.13 -36.01 -12.16
CA ASN A 199 5.13 -36.20 -11.10
C ASN A 199 5.49 -34.90 -10.36
N THR A 200 4.81 -33.80 -10.67
CA THR A 200 5.06 -32.50 -10.05
C THR A 200 3.79 -32.00 -9.36
N PRO A 201 3.91 -31.06 -8.41
CA PRO A 201 2.73 -30.50 -7.75
C PRO A 201 1.85 -29.67 -8.69
N MET A 202 2.29 -29.34 -9.91
CA MET A 202 1.50 -28.69 -10.95
C MET A 202 1.21 -29.64 -12.11
N LYS A 203 -0.02 -30.17 -12.16
CA LYS A 203 -0.41 -31.20 -13.13
C LYS A 203 -0.71 -30.69 -14.55
N THR A 204 -0.91 -29.40 -14.70
CA THR A 204 -1.40 -28.76 -15.92
C THR A 204 -0.52 -27.59 -16.30
N ALA A 205 -0.27 -27.43 -17.61
CA ALA A 205 0.47 -26.33 -18.15
C ALA A 205 -0.14 -24.97 -17.72
N PRO A 206 0.67 -24.04 -17.20
CA PRO A 206 0.22 -22.68 -16.92
C PRO A 206 0.16 -21.87 -18.22
N GLU A 207 -0.58 -20.76 -18.21
CA GLU A 207 -0.62 -19.89 -19.38
C GLU A 207 0.66 -19.08 -19.53
N VAL A 208 1.20 -18.98 -20.76
CA VAL A 208 2.32 -18.09 -21.06
C VAL A 208 1.97 -16.65 -20.68
N GLY A 209 2.76 -16.04 -19.81
CA GLY A 209 2.56 -14.70 -19.26
C GLY A 209 1.99 -14.68 -17.84
N GLN A 210 1.58 -15.83 -17.31
CA GLN A 210 1.16 -15.96 -15.91
C GLN A 210 2.35 -15.77 -14.98
N ILE A 211 2.14 -15.07 -13.87
CA ILE A 211 3.14 -14.95 -12.81
C ILE A 211 2.92 -16.07 -11.81
N MET A 212 3.98 -16.81 -11.54
CA MET A 212 3.96 -17.99 -10.69
C MET A 212 4.95 -17.84 -9.56
N LYS A 213 4.57 -18.39 -8.40
CA LYS A 213 5.42 -18.51 -7.23
C LYS A 213 5.54 -19.97 -6.85
N MET A 214 6.74 -20.37 -6.47
CA MET A 214 7.02 -21.75 -6.11
C MET A 214 8.11 -21.84 -5.06
N LYS A 215 8.01 -22.90 -4.26
CA LYS A 215 9.03 -23.34 -3.31
C LYS A 215 9.56 -24.69 -3.77
N GLY A 216 10.84 -24.93 -3.58
CA GLY A 216 11.52 -26.09 -4.11
C GLY A 216 13.03 -25.97 -4.00
N GLN A 217 13.77 -26.65 -4.87
CA GLN A 217 15.23 -26.68 -4.83
C GLN A 217 15.82 -26.36 -6.21
N ALA A 218 16.78 -25.45 -6.25
CA ALA A 218 17.60 -25.25 -7.45
C ALA A 218 18.55 -26.44 -7.60
N LYS A 219 18.43 -27.19 -8.70
CA LYS A 219 19.37 -28.28 -9.01
C LYS A 219 20.67 -27.77 -9.62
N ASP A 220 20.57 -26.71 -10.42
CA ASP A 220 21.71 -26.01 -11.00
C ASP A 220 21.35 -24.53 -11.29
N ASP A 221 22.14 -23.85 -12.13
CA ASP A 221 21.94 -22.44 -12.46
C ASP A 221 20.69 -22.13 -13.29
N LYS A 222 20.06 -23.13 -13.89
CA LYS A 222 18.92 -23.00 -14.80
C LYS A 222 17.74 -23.88 -14.44
N HIS A 223 17.93 -24.99 -13.72
CA HIS A 223 16.89 -25.94 -13.40
C HIS A 223 16.41 -25.77 -11.95
N PHE A 224 15.11 -25.65 -11.78
CA PHE A 224 14.47 -25.55 -10.48
C PHE A 224 13.38 -26.60 -10.34
N GLU A 225 13.48 -27.44 -9.30
CA GLU A 225 12.49 -28.46 -8.99
C GLU A 225 11.48 -27.95 -7.97
N PRO A 226 10.20 -27.80 -8.35
CA PRO A 226 9.18 -27.26 -7.48
C PRO A 226 8.62 -28.36 -6.56
N GLU A 227 8.66 -28.11 -5.25
CA GLU A 227 8.00 -28.93 -4.22
C GLU A 227 6.58 -28.43 -3.92
N GLN A 228 6.34 -27.13 -4.10
CA GLN A 228 5.05 -26.49 -3.86
C GLN A 228 4.83 -25.31 -4.80
N PHE A 229 3.62 -25.18 -5.33
CA PHE A 229 3.19 -24.02 -6.10
C PHE A 229 2.25 -23.14 -5.28
N GLU A 230 2.47 -21.84 -5.34
CA GLU A 230 1.58 -20.82 -4.81
C GLU A 230 1.00 -20.03 -5.99
N ARG A 231 -0.33 -20.09 -6.18
CA ARG A 231 -1.00 -19.24 -7.18
C ARG A 231 -1.00 -17.79 -6.70
N ALA A 232 -0.38 -16.90 -7.46
CA ALA A 232 -0.43 -15.46 -7.23
C ALA A 232 -1.81 -14.90 -7.62
N LEU A 233 -2.83 -15.12 -6.78
CA LEU A 233 -4.23 -14.76 -7.03
C LEU A 233 -4.47 -13.25 -7.26
N ILE A 234 -3.58 -12.39 -6.77
CA ILE A 234 -3.80 -10.94 -6.73
C ILE A 234 -3.34 -10.23 -8.01
N GLN A 235 -2.27 -10.71 -8.66
CA GLN A 235 -1.73 -10.05 -9.87
C GLN A 235 -2.58 -10.27 -11.11
N GLU A 236 -3.26 -11.42 -11.22
CA GLU A 236 -4.24 -11.68 -12.29
C GLU A 236 -5.34 -10.61 -12.26
N HIS A 237 -5.75 -10.17 -11.07
CA HIS A 237 -6.75 -9.13 -10.89
C HIS A 237 -6.26 -7.74 -11.34
N ILE A 238 -4.99 -7.42 -11.10
CA ILE A 238 -4.40 -6.14 -11.52
C ILE A 238 -4.22 -6.09 -13.04
N GLN A 239 -3.69 -7.16 -13.63
CA GLN A 239 -3.45 -7.25 -15.07
C GLN A 239 -4.77 -7.25 -15.85
N LYS A 240 -5.77 -8.01 -15.37
CA LYS A 240 -7.14 -7.98 -15.89
C LYS A 240 -7.77 -6.59 -15.76
N ARG A 241 -7.60 -5.90 -14.63
CA ARG A 241 -8.12 -4.54 -14.44
C ARG A 241 -7.43 -3.50 -15.34
N ILE A 242 -6.17 -3.72 -15.73
CA ILE A 242 -5.47 -2.88 -16.72
C ILE A 242 -6.02 -3.15 -18.11
N GLU A 243 -6.17 -4.42 -18.50
CA GLU A 243 -6.73 -4.82 -19.79
C GLU A 243 -8.18 -4.35 -19.96
N ASP A 244 -9.02 -4.53 -18.93
CA ASP A 244 -10.39 -4.04 -18.90
C ASP A 244 -10.44 -2.51 -19.06
N ARG A 245 -9.52 -1.78 -18.42
CA ARG A 245 -9.45 -0.31 -18.55
C ARG A 245 -9.06 0.13 -19.96
N PHE A 246 -8.18 -0.60 -20.64
CA PHE A 246 -7.86 -0.36 -22.06
C PHE A 246 -9.02 -0.73 -23.00
N ARG A 247 -9.85 -1.70 -22.61
CA ARG A 247 -11.05 -2.10 -23.35
C ARG A 247 -12.17 -1.05 -23.21
N GLU A 248 -12.33 -0.48 -22.02
CA GLU A 248 -13.30 0.56 -21.72
C GLU A 248 -12.91 1.94 -22.28
N ARG A 249 -11.62 2.17 -22.55
CA ARG A 249 -11.06 3.44 -23.06
C ARG A 249 -10.23 3.24 -24.32
N PRO A 250 -10.85 2.97 -25.48
CA PRO A 250 -10.15 2.75 -26.74
C PRO A 250 -9.26 3.94 -27.16
N GLU A 251 -9.58 5.15 -26.73
CA GLU A 251 -8.78 6.35 -26.96
C GLU A 251 -7.39 6.31 -26.30
N LEU A 252 -7.27 5.73 -25.09
CA LEU A 252 -5.98 5.56 -24.43
C LEU A 252 -5.11 4.56 -25.18
N ARG A 253 -5.73 3.49 -25.67
CA ARG A 253 -5.06 2.50 -26.50
C ARG A 253 -4.59 3.09 -27.82
N ALA A 254 -5.45 3.84 -28.51
CA ALA A 254 -5.09 4.54 -29.76
C ALA A 254 -3.97 5.57 -29.54
N GLN A 255 -3.97 6.28 -28.41
CA GLN A 255 -2.93 7.23 -28.05
C GLN A 255 -1.57 6.53 -27.83
N VAL A 256 -1.56 5.38 -27.16
CA VAL A 256 -0.34 4.56 -26.98
C VAL A 256 0.14 4.01 -28.32
N GLU A 257 -0.77 3.46 -29.14
CA GLU A 257 -0.43 2.89 -30.45
C GLU A 257 0.04 3.96 -31.45
N SER A 258 -0.43 5.21 -31.32
CA SER A 258 0.03 6.34 -32.14
C SER A 258 1.46 6.79 -31.83
N ARG A 259 2.00 6.40 -30.66
CA ARG A 259 3.38 6.67 -30.23
C ARG A 259 4.35 5.56 -30.65
N LEU A 260 3.88 4.48 -31.22
CA LEU A 260 4.75 3.41 -31.71
C LEU A 260 5.24 3.75 -33.12
N SER A 261 6.47 3.36 -33.47
CA SER A 261 6.92 3.48 -34.86
C SER A 261 6.03 2.64 -35.77
N PRO A 262 5.95 2.99 -37.07
CA PRO A 262 5.17 2.24 -38.03
C PRO A 262 5.52 0.74 -38.07
N GLU A 263 6.80 0.40 -37.84
CA GLU A 263 7.29 -0.97 -37.80
C GLU A 263 6.78 -1.73 -36.57
N THR A 264 6.96 -1.16 -35.36
CA THR A 264 6.46 -1.75 -34.11
C THR A 264 4.95 -1.89 -34.12
N ARG A 265 4.24 -0.91 -34.71
CA ARG A 265 2.78 -0.95 -34.87
C ARG A 265 2.34 -2.05 -35.82
N ALA A 266 3.03 -2.23 -36.96
CA ALA A 266 2.72 -3.30 -37.90
C ALA A 266 2.94 -4.69 -37.28
N GLN A 267 4.03 -4.86 -36.51
CA GLN A 267 4.32 -6.10 -35.76
C GLN A 267 3.27 -6.37 -34.67
N LEU A 268 2.82 -5.33 -33.97
CA LEU A 268 1.77 -5.43 -32.96
C LEU A 268 0.41 -5.79 -33.58
N GLU A 269 0.05 -5.20 -34.72
CA GLU A 269 -1.18 -5.54 -35.46
C GLU A 269 -1.12 -6.95 -36.06
N ALA A 270 0.05 -7.39 -36.56
CA ALA A 270 0.24 -8.75 -37.04
C ALA A 270 0.02 -9.78 -35.92
N ALA A 271 0.58 -9.55 -34.72
CA ALA A 271 0.36 -10.40 -33.55
C ALA A 271 -1.13 -10.45 -33.16
N LYS A 272 -1.82 -9.29 -33.14
CA LYS A 272 -3.26 -9.23 -32.87
C LYS A 272 -4.09 -10.02 -33.87
N ASN A 273 -3.81 -9.86 -35.17
CA ASN A 273 -4.56 -10.54 -36.23
C ASN A 273 -4.32 -12.06 -36.22
N ALA A 274 -3.16 -12.50 -35.77
CA ALA A 274 -2.88 -13.91 -35.52
C ALA A 274 -3.56 -14.46 -34.24
N GLY A 275 -4.17 -13.60 -33.42
CA GLY A 275 -4.65 -13.98 -32.09
C GLY A 275 -3.52 -14.32 -31.11
N GLU A 276 -2.28 -14.01 -31.49
CA GLU A 276 -1.08 -14.34 -30.73
C GLU A 276 -0.69 -13.18 -29.83
N ARG A 277 -0.08 -13.53 -28.69
CA ARG A 277 0.46 -12.51 -27.80
C ARG A 277 1.73 -11.91 -28.43
N PRO A 278 1.98 -10.59 -28.32
CA PRO A 278 3.20 -9.96 -28.82
C PRO A 278 4.44 -10.66 -28.23
N SER A 279 5.44 -10.93 -29.07
CA SER A 279 6.69 -11.57 -28.65
C SER A 279 7.39 -10.75 -27.54
N PRO A 280 8.20 -11.38 -26.67
CA PRO A 280 8.93 -10.67 -25.62
C PRO A 280 9.79 -9.51 -26.15
N GLU A 281 10.44 -9.71 -27.29
CA GLU A 281 11.23 -8.69 -27.99
C GLU A 281 10.37 -7.49 -28.42
N LEU A 282 9.20 -7.77 -29.01
CA LEU A 282 8.25 -6.74 -29.43
C LEU A 282 7.72 -5.92 -28.24
N ARG A 283 7.44 -6.57 -27.10
CA ARG A 283 7.01 -5.87 -25.87
C ARG A 283 8.08 -4.95 -25.31
N THR A 284 9.33 -5.41 -25.30
CA THR A 284 10.48 -4.61 -24.85
C THR A 284 10.70 -3.43 -25.80
N LYS A 285 10.57 -3.65 -27.12
CA LYS A 285 10.62 -2.58 -28.13
C LYS A 285 9.51 -1.54 -27.92
N ILE A 286 8.26 -1.98 -27.72
CA ILE A 286 7.11 -1.12 -27.39
C ILE A 286 7.37 -0.29 -26.13
N LYS A 287 7.87 -0.93 -25.06
CA LYS A 287 8.15 -0.24 -23.79
C LYS A 287 9.21 0.86 -23.97
N ASN A 288 10.34 0.52 -24.58
CA ASN A 288 11.44 1.47 -24.80
C ASN A 288 11.02 2.63 -25.71
N GLU A 289 10.18 2.35 -26.71
CA GLU A 289 9.67 3.35 -27.65
C GLU A 289 8.67 4.32 -26.98
N ILE A 290 7.78 3.80 -26.13
CA ILE A 290 6.91 4.64 -25.29
C ILE A 290 7.75 5.48 -24.33
N GLU A 291 8.73 4.88 -23.65
CA GLU A 291 9.57 5.58 -22.66
C GLU A 291 10.44 6.67 -23.28
N SER A 292 11.01 6.42 -24.48
CA SER A 292 11.84 7.38 -25.21
C SER A 292 11.06 8.57 -25.78
N GLN A 293 9.79 8.37 -26.14
CA GLN A 293 8.92 9.46 -26.62
C GLN A 293 8.25 10.23 -25.48
N THR A 294 8.24 9.68 -24.26
CA THR A 294 7.68 10.37 -23.11
C THR A 294 8.71 11.31 -22.50
N THR A 295 8.77 12.55 -23.01
CA THR A 295 9.65 13.60 -22.44
C THR A 295 9.35 13.83 -20.95
N ASN A 296 10.35 14.26 -20.17
CA ASN A 296 10.17 14.62 -18.75
C ASN A 296 9.03 15.64 -18.53
N GLY A 297 8.76 16.51 -19.51
CA GLY A 297 7.63 17.44 -19.49
C GLY A 297 6.25 16.80 -19.73
N GLU A 298 6.16 15.72 -20.52
CA GLU A 298 4.92 14.95 -20.66
C GLU A 298 4.63 14.11 -19.43
N ARG A 299 5.65 13.54 -18.77
CA ARG A 299 5.47 12.85 -17.48
C ARG A 299 4.85 13.78 -16.43
N GLY A 300 5.29 15.05 -16.40
CA GLY A 300 4.67 16.11 -15.58
C GLY A 300 3.21 16.39 -15.96
N LYS A 301 2.90 16.60 -17.26
CA LYS A 301 1.54 16.88 -17.73
C LYS A 301 0.56 15.70 -17.60
N VAL A 302 1.03 14.46 -17.66
CA VAL A 302 0.22 13.26 -17.38
C VAL A 302 -0.07 13.18 -15.89
N ARG A 303 0.92 13.49 -15.03
CA ARG A 303 0.73 13.62 -13.58
C ARG A 303 -0.28 14.71 -13.25
N ASP A 304 -0.17 15.88 -13.88
CA ASP A 304 -1.08 17.01 -13.68
C ASP A 304 -2.49 16.69 -14.20
N ARG A 305 -2.64 16.06 -15.38
CA ARG A 305 -3.95 15.59 -15.88
C ARG A 305 -4.58 14.48 -15.04
N MET A 306 -3.78 13.60 -14.42
CA MET A 306 -4.32 12.62 -13.46
C MET A 306 -4.80 13.28 -12.16
N LEU A 307 -4.20 14.41 -11.77
CA LEU A 307 -4.66 15.21 -10.64
C LEU A 307 -5.90 16.06 -10.99
N GLU A 308 -6.00 16.53 -12.24
CA GLU A 308 -7.08 17.39 -12.75
C GLU A 308 -8.34 16.60 -13.17
N ASN A 309 -8.18 15.39 -13.72
CA ASN A 309 -9.29 14.47 -14.06
C ASN A 309 -9.65 13.49 -12.93
N ARG A 310 -9.41 13.86 -11.66
CA ARG A 310 -10.04 13.12 -10.56
C ARG A 310 -11.55 13.20 -10.75
N PRO A 311 -12.28 12.07 -10.84
CA PRO A 311 -13.73 12.12 -10.93
C PRO A 311 -14.27 12.93 -9.75
N PRO A 312 -15.30 13.79 -9.94
CA PRO A 312 -15.94 14.46 -8.84
C PRO A 312 -16.41 13.38 -7.87
N ILE A 313 -15.90 13.45 -6.64
CA ILE A 313 -16.30 12.55 -5.56
C ILE A 313 -17.83 12.56 -5.50
N LEU A 314 -18.38 11.36 -5.66
CA LEU A 314 -19.80 11.02 -5.80
C LEU A 314 -20.75 11.89 -4.96
N ASP A 315 -21.37 12.89 -5.58
CA ASP A 315 -22.59 13.53 -5.07
C ASP A 315 -23.85 12.62 -5.29
N GLY A 316 -23.68 11.50 -6.00
CA GLY A 316 -24.74 10.55 -6.31
C GLY A 316 -25.14 9.59 -5.17
N GLU A 317 -24.28 9.39 -4.16
CA GLU A 317 -24.56 8.43 -3.08
C GLU A 317 -25.39 9.00 -1.93
N ARG A 318 -25.66 10.32 -1.90
CA ARG A 318 -26.58 10.93 -0.91
C ARG A 318 -28.07 10.74 -1.23
N GLN A 319 -28.43 10.33 -2.45
CA GLN A 319 -29.84 10.15 -2.81
C GLN A 319 -30.38 8.73 -2.56
N MET A 320 -29.52 7.71 -2.39
CA MET A 320 -29.98 6.33 -2.13
C MET A 320 -30.15 5.99 -0.64
N MET A 321 -29.75 6.88 0.29
CA MET A 321 -29.94 6.71 1.75
C MET A 321 -31.14 7.49 2.32
N ARG A 322 -32.20 7.70 1.53
CA ARG A 322 -33.52 8.09 2.04
C ARG A 322 -34.56 7.03 1.70
N ARG A 323 -34.46 5.85 2.32
CA ARG A 323 -35.63 4.98 2.46
C ARG A 323 -36.49 5.53 3.60
N PRO A 324 -37.80 5.76 3.40
CA PRO A 324 -38.68 6.15 4.49
C PRO A 324 -38.76 5.02 5.51
N ILE A 325 -38.55 5.35 6.79
CA ILE A 325 -38.73 4.47 7.93
C ILE A 325 -40.21 4.05 7.96
N ARG A 326 -40.48 2.75 7.79
CA ARG A 326 -41.79 2.16 8.09
C ARG A 326 -42.07 2.34 9.57
N GLN A 327 -43.17 3.01 9.91
CA GLN A 327 -43.69 3.04 11.28
C GLN A 327 -44.13 1.62 11.70
N PRO A 328 -43.88 1.21 12.96
CA PRO A 328 -44.39 -0.03 13.49
C PRO A 328 -45.88 0.10 13.81
N ASN A 329 -46.67 -0.87 13.34
CA ASN A 329 -48.04 -1.06 13.79
C ASN A 329 -48.03 -1.48 15.27
N THR A 330 -48.70 -0.72 16.12
CA THR A 330 -49.18 -1.16 17.44
C THR A 330 -50.61 -1.68 17.30
N PRO A 331 -50.96 -2.82 17.94
CA PRO A 331 -52.34 -3.17 18.25
C PRO A 331 -52.93 -2.28 19.35
#